data_AF-A0A060ZX64-F1
#
_entry.id   AF-A0A060ZX64-F1
#
_cell.length_a   1.000
_cell.length_b   1.000
_cell.length_c   1.000
_cell.angle_alpha   90.00
_cell.angle_beta   90.00
_cell.angle_gamma   90.00
#
_symmetry.space_group_name_H-M   'P 1'
#
loop_
_entity.id
_entity.type
_entity.pdbx_description
1 polymer ?
#
loop_
_entity_poly.entity_id
_entity_poly.type
_entity_poly.pdbx_seq_one_letter_code
_entity_poly.pdbx_strand_id
1 'polypeptide(L)'
;MEIVCKDMRSPRFAYKEDASQPEIVEVLAKHAFPLSNDLPLFAFLYKEEFPVDGWKVYDPMAEYKRQGLPNESWTISKMNSSYEVCDTYPALVVIPTSIKDDHLKGVVAFRARHRIPVCISLSLGK
;
A
#
# COMPACT_ATOMS: atom_id res chain seq x y z
N MET A 1 7.35 -23.86 -24.00
CA MET A 1 7.19 -22.58 -23.27
C MET A 1 7.28 -22.84 -21.77
N GLU A 2 8.06 -22.05 -21.05
CA GLU A 2 8.18 -22.12 -19.59
C GLU A 2 7.70 -20.79 -19.00
N ILE A 3 6.86 -20.84 -17.96
CA ILE A 3 6.42 -19.65 -17.23
C ILE A 3 7.06 -19.70 -15.85
N VAL A 4 7.82 -18.68 -15.48
CA VAL A 4 8.39 -18.54 -14.14
C VAL A 4 7.44 -17.71 -13.28
N CYS A 5 6.81 -18.34 -12.29
CA CYS A 5 5.79 -17.70 -11.47
C CYS A 5 6.37 -17.18 -10.14
N LYS A 6 5.69 -16.19 -9.55
CA LYS A 6 6.05 -15.60 -8.24
C LYS A 6 5.74 -16.52 -7.05
N ASP A 7 5.02 -17.61 -7.27
CA ASP A 7 4.61 -18.59 -6.28
C ASP A 7 5.59 -19.78 -6.18
N MET A 8 6.84 -19.58 -6.62
CA MET A 8 7.93 -20.56 -6.62
C MET A 8 7.69 -21.78 -7.53
N ARG A 9 6.78 -21.68 -8.50
CA ARG A 9 6.51 -22.73 -9.49
C ARG A 9 6.93 -22.30 -10.89
N SER A 10 7.34 -23.27 -11.70
CA SER A 10 7.71 -23.06 -13.09
C SER A 10 7.05 -24.08 -14.01
N PRO A 11 5.75 -23.93 -14.35
CA PRO A 11 5.08 -24.83 -15.28
C PRO A 11 5.67 -24.75 -16.69
N ARG A 12 5.84 -25.92 -17.33
CA ARG A 12 6.35 -26.06 -18.70
C ARG A 12 5.29 -26.67 -19.61
N PHE A 13 5.09 -26.04 -20.75
CA PHE A 13 4.11 -26.42 -21.76
C PHE A 13 4.85 -26.82 -23.05
N ALA A 14 4.53 -28.01 -23.56
CA ALA A 14 4.96 -28.49 -24.87
C ALA A 14 3.80 -28.36 -25.85
N TYR A 15 4.09 -27.94 -27.08
CA TYR A 15 3.10 -27.74 -28.14
C TYR A 15 3.39 -28.68 -29.32
N LYS A 16 2.35 -29.06 -30.06
CA LYS A 16 2.51 -29.75 -31.35
C LYS A 16 2.94 -28.75 -32.43
N GLU A 17 3.70 -29.20 -33.42
CA GLU A 17 4.28 -28.35 -34.47
C GLU A 17 3.24 -27.64 -35.35
N ASP A 18 2.03 -28.21 -35.50
CA ASP A 18 0.95 -27.66 -36.35
C ASP A 18 0.06 -26.60 -35.66
N ALA A 19 0.26 -26.33 -34.36
CA ALA A 19 -0.55 -25.35 -33.63
C ALA A 19 0.15 -23.97 -33.67
N SER A 20 -0.62 -22.89 -33.85
CA SER A 20 -0.15 -21.50 -33.89
C SER A 20 0.58 -21.09 -32.58
N GLN A 21 1.87 -21.43 -32.48
CA GLN A 21 2.73 -21.15 -31.33
C GLN A 21 2.91 -19.66 -30.98
N PRO A 22 2.99 -18.72 -31.96
CA PRO A 22 3.19 -17.30 -31.65
C PRO A 22 2.03 -16.70 -30.85
N GLU A 23 0.80 -17.11 -31.16
CA GLU A 23 -0.40 -16.47 -30.65
C GLU A 23 -0.57 -16.62 -29.13
N ILE A 24 -0.32 -17.82 -28.59
CA ILE A 24 -0.45 -18.05 -27.13
C ILE A 24 0.64 -17.28 -26.36
N VAL A 25 1.88 -17.28 -26.87
CA VAL A 25 2.99 -16.58 -26.21
C VAL A 25 2.75 -15.08 -26.21
N GLU A 26 2.28 -14.53 -27.33
CA GLU A 26 1.94 -13.11 -27.47
C GLU A 26 0.78 -12.71 -26.57
N VAL A 27 -0.30 -13.48 -26.55
CA VAL A 27 -1.46 -13.25 -25.67
C VAL A 27 -1.03 -13.31 -24.20
N LEU A 28 -0.22 -14.31 -23.82
CA LEU A 28 0.25 -14.46 -22.45
C LEU A 28 1.17 -13.31 -22.04
N ALA A 29 2.14 -12.92 -22.87
CA ALA A 29 3.02 -11.80 -22.59
C ALA A 29 2.23 -10.48 -22.47
N LYS A 30 1.24 -10.28 -23.34
CA LYS A 30 0.37 -9.10 -23.31
C LYS A 30 -0.45 -8.99 -22.02
N HIS A 31 -1.09 -10.09 -21.59
CA HIS A 31 -1.99 -10.07 -20.44
C HIS A 31 -1.32 -10.33 -19.08
N ALA A 32 -0.16 -11.01 -19.06
CA ALA A 32 0.61 -11.20 -17.83
C ALA A 32 1.36 -9.91 -17.41
N PHE A 33 1.70 -9.06 -18.38
CA PHE A 33 2.37 -7.78 -18.15
C PHE A 33 1.53 -6.60 -18.66
N PRO A 34 0.32 -6.38 -18.10
CA PRO A 34 -0.63 -5.40 -18.64
C PRO A 34 -0.06 -3.97 -18.63
N LEU A 35 0.67 -3.59 -17.58
CA LEU A 35 1.29 -2.26 -17.47
C LEU A 35 2.36 -2.01 -18.54
N SER A 36 3.06 -3.05 -19.01
CA SER A 36 4.05 -2.94 -20.10
C SER A 36 3.43 -2.93 -21.49
N ASN A 37 2.13 -3.21 -21.58
CA ASN A 37 1.37 -3.32 -22.83
C ASN A 37 0.21 -2.31 -22.87
N ASP A 38 0.27 -1.25 -22.06
CA ASP A 38 -0.76 -0.20 -21.94
C ASP A 38 -2.18 -0.74 -21.67
N LEU A 39 -2.28 -1.85 -20.94
CA LEU A 39 -3.54 -2.45 -20.51
C LEU A 39 -3.81 -2.17 -19.02
N PRO A 40 -5.09 -2.06 -18.62
CA PRO A 40 -5.45 -1.94 -17.21
C PRO A 40 -5.14 -3.24 -16.45
N LEU A 41 -4.76 -3.10 -15.17
CA LEU A 41 -4.68 -4.25 -14.26
C LEU A 41 -6.06 -4.91 -14.11
N PHE A 42 -6.09 -6.23 -13.96
CA PHE A 42 -7.33 -6.99 -13.78
C PHE A 42 -8.19 -6.47 -12.61
N ALA A 43 -7.55 -5.93 -11.56
CA ALA A 43 -8.23 -5.32 -10.42
C ALA A 43 -9.22 -4.20 -10.81
N PHE A 44 -8.99 -3.47 -11.90
CA PHE A 44 -9.91 -2.42 -12.39
C PHE A 44 -11.00 -2.96 -13.33
N LEU A 45 -10.84 -4.18 -13.83
CA LEU A 45 -11.81 -4.86 -14.70
C LEU A 45 -12.75 -5.79 -13.92
N TYR A 46 -12.34 -6.18 -12.71
CA TYR A 46 -13.07 -7.06 -11.82
C TYR A 46 -14.35 -6.39 -11.31
N LYS A 47 -15.49 -7.08 -11.44
CA LYS A 47 -16.84 -6.57 -11.13
C LYS A 47 -17.63 -7.49 -10.20
N GLU A 48 -16.98 -8.45 -9.55
CA GLU A 48 -17.67 -9.31 -8.60
C GLU A 48 -18.04 -8.51 -7.35
N GLU A 49 -19.23 -8.77 -6.83
CA GLU A 49 -19.75 -8.10 -5.66
C GLU A 49 -19.73 -9.03 -4.45
N PHE A 50 -19.29 -8.51 -3.31
CA PHE A 50 -19.28 -9.21 -2.05
C PHE A 50 -20.23 -8.52 -1.06
N PRO A 51 -20.83 -9.27 -0.12
CA PRO A 51 -21.73 -8.69 0.87
C PRO A 51 -21.03 -7.72 1.83
N VAL A 52 -19.69 -7.78 1.93
CA VAL A 52 -18.88 -6.93 2.81
C VAL A 52 -17.98 -6.04 1.97
N ASP A 53 -18.00 -4.75 2.28
CA ASP A 53 -17.11 -3.74 1.69
C ASP A 53 -15.73 -3.80 2.37
N GLY A 54 -14.79 -4.49 1.72
CA GLY A 54 -13.42 -4.67 2.22
C GLY A 54 -12.66 -3.35 2.45
N TRP A 55 -13.04 -2.27 1.76
CA TRP A 55 -12.40 -0.96 1.92
C TRP A 55 -12.74 -0.27 3.24
N LYS A 56 -13.84 -0.67 3.89
CA LYS A 56 -14.30 -0.10 5.17
C LYS A 56 -13.82 -0.89 6.39
N VAL A 57 -13.04 -1.96 6.19
CA VAL A 57 -12.51 -2.79 7.28
C VAL A 57 -11.56 -2.00 8.18
N TYR A 58 -10.81 -1.04 7.61
CA TYR A 58 -9.83 -0.24 8.35
C TYR A 58 -10.27 1.23 8.43
N ASP A 59 -10.49 1.70 9.67
CA ASP A 59 -10.64 3.11 9.99
C ASP A 59 -9.47 3.56 10.90
N PRO A 60 -8.58 4.45 10.43
CA PRO A 60 -7.46 4.96 11.22
C PRO A 60 -7.89 5.54 12.57
N MET A 61 -9.01 6.29 12.61
CA MET A 61 -9.47 6.93 13.84
C MET A 61 -10.00 5.90 14.84
N ALA A 62 -10.71 4.88 14.37
CA ALA A 62 -11.16 3.79 15.21
C ALA A 62 -9.97 2.99 15.78
N GLU A 63 -8.93 2.75 14.98
CA GLU A 63 -7.72 2.05 15.45
C GLU A 63 -6.95 2.88 16.48
N TYR A 64 -6.78 4.18 16.27
CA TYR A 64 -6.15 5.05 17.27
C TYR A 64 -6.97 5.09 18.56
N LYS A 65 -8.30 5.18 18.47
CA LYS A 65 -9.19 5.12 19.64
C LYS A 65 -9.06 3.79 20.40
N ARG A 66 -8.94 2.66 19.68
CA ARG A 66 -8.71 1.34 20.27
C ARG A 66 -7.41 1.28 21.07
N GLN A 67 -6.39 2.03 20.66
CA GLN A 67 -5.11 2.17 21.37
C GLN A 67 -5.12 3.20 22.51
N GLY A 68 -6.25 3.89 22.75
CA GLY A 68 -6.33 4.95 23.76
C GLY A 68 -5.73 6.28 23.32
N LEU A 69 -5.74 6.58 22.02
CA LEU A 69 -5.28 7.83 21.44
C LEU A 69 -6.48 8.70 20.97
N PRO A 70 -6.37 10.04 21.02
CA PRO A 70 -5.26 10.81 21.60
C PRO A 70 -5.25 10.75 23.13
N ASN A 71 -4.09 11.03 23.74
CA ASN A 71 -3.91 11.13 25.19
C ASN A 71 -2.99 12.31 25.55
N GLU A 72 -2.62 12.45 26.83
CA GLU A 72 -1.78 13.57 27.30
C GLU A 72 -0.41 13.64 26.60
N SER A 73 0.15 12.50 26.22
CA SER A 73 1.47 12.39 25.59
C SER A 73 1.44 12.41 24.07
N TRP A 74 0.33 12.00 23.45
CA TRP A 74 0.22 11.76 22.02
C TRP A 74 -1.06 12.36 21.43
N THR A 75 -0.91 13.08 20.32
CA THR A 75 -2.02 13.70 19.59
C THR A 75 -2.08 13.22 18.14
N ILE A 76 -3.29 13.22 17.58
CA ILE A 76 -3.52 12.89 16.16
C ILE A 76 -3.36 14.17 15.36
N SER A 77 -2.34 14.21 14.51
CA SER A 77 -2.03 15.35 13.64
C SER A 77 -2.53 15.12 12.21
N LYS A 78 -3.07 16.18 11.62
CA LYS A 78 -3.50 16.26 10.20
C LYS A 78 -2.44 16.88 9.30
N MET A 79 -1.21 17.01 9.79
CA MET A 79 -0.09 17.63 9.06
C MET A 79 0.17 17.01 7.69
N ASN A 80 -0.11 15.72 7.50
CA ASN A 80 0.14 15.01 6.26
C ASN A 80 -1.13 14.79 5.43
N SER A 81 -2.21 15.53 5.73
CA SER A 81 -3.49 15.37 5.03
C SER A 81 -3.42 15.65 3.53
N SER A 82 -2.52 16.54 3.10
CA SER A 82 -2.21 16.80 1.68
C SER A 82 -1.02 15.99 1.14
N TYR A 83 -0.44 15.10 1.94
CA TYR A 83 0.78 14.32 1.61
C TYR A 83 2.03 15.16 1.30
N GLU A 84 2.02 16.45 1.63
CA GLU A 84 3.15 17.37 1.40
C GLU A 84 4.36 17.08 2.30
N VAL A 85 4.12 16.57 3.51
CA VAL A 85 5.21 16.29 4.45
C VAL A 85 5.90 14.98 4.10
N CYS A 86 5.12 13.93 3.85
CA CYS A 86 5.64 12.64 3.39
C CYS A 86 4.59 11.91 2.55
N ASP A 87 4.87 11.78 1.26
CA ASP A 87 4.04 11.11 0.25
C ASP A 87 3.82 9.62 0.53
N THR A 88 4.73 8.98 1.25
CA THR A 88 4.65 7.56 1.63
C THR A 88 3.95 7.29 2.96
N TYR A 89 3.53 8.33 3.69
CA TYR A 89 2.84 8.21 4.98
C TYR A 89 1.33 8.38 4.86
N PRO A 90 0.54 7.83 5.79
CA PRO A 90 -0.90 8.07 5.84
C PRO A 90 -1.21 9.57 6.07
N ALA A 91 -2.41 9.98 5.68
CA ALA A 91 -2.89 11.35 5.86
C ALA A 91 -2.97 11.78 7.34
N LEU A 92 -3.31 10.83 8.22
CA LEU A 92 -3.35 11.03 9.67
C LEU A 92 -2.13 10.37 10.29
N VAL A 93 -1.42 11.11 11.13
CA VAL A 93 -0.23 10.62 11.84
C VAL A 93 -0.32 10.99 13.31
N VAL A 94 0.21 10.12 14.17
CA VAL A 94 0.24 10.37 15.61
C VAL A 94 1.63 10.85 16.01
N ILE A 95 1.68 12.02 16.64
CA ILE A 95 2.91 12.67 17.08
C ILE A 95 2.82 13.01 18.58
N PRO A 96 3.95 13.18 19.28
CA PRO A 96 3.93 13.63 20.65
C PRO A 96 3.29 15.02 20.78
N THR A 97 2.46 15.22 21.80
CA THR A 97 1.75 16.50 22.04
C THR A 97 2.71 17.68 22.27
N SER A 98 3.96 17.41 22.66
CA SER A 98 5.01 18.41 22.89
C SER A 98 5.64 18.97 21.62
N ILE A 99 5.45 18.33 20.45
CA ILE A 99 6.06 18.77 19.20
C ILE A 99 5.20 19.86 18.56
N LYS A 100 5.82 21.02 18.28
CA LYS A 100 5.25 22.11 17.49
C LYS A 100 5.70 22.03 16.03
N ASP A 101 4.95 22.66 15.15
CA ASP A 101 5.17 22.66 13.69
C ASP A 101 6.59 23.12 13.28
N ASP A 102 7.21 24.03 14.03
CA ASP A 102 8.56 24.50 13.72
C ASP A 102 9.64 23.43 13.97
N HIS A 103 9.49 22.60 15.00
CA HIS A 103 10.39 21.47 15.25
C HIS A 103 10.23 20.39 14.18
N LEU A 104 9.00 20.22 13.69
CA LEU A 104 8.64 19.24 12.69
C LEU A 104 9.39 19.47 11.37
N LYS A 105 9.49 20.72 10.91
CA LYS A 105 10.26 21.10 9.71
C LYS A 105 11.72 20.68 9.80
N GLY A 106 12.35 20.85 10.97
CA GLY A 106 13.71 20.40 11.22
C GLY A 106 13.87 18.87 11.16
N VAL A 107 12.92 18.14 11.77
CA VAL A 107 12.94 16.67 11.77
C VAL A 107 12.67 16.09 10.38
N VAL A 108 11.76 16.71 9.63
CA VAL A 108 11.45 16.39 8.23
C VAL A 108 12.72 16.50 7.38
N ALA A 109 13.42 17.62 7.44
CA ALA A 109 14.66 17.83 6.68
C ALA A 109 15.79 16.88 7.07
N PHE A 110 15.86 16.46 8.34
CA PHE A 110 16.89 15.54 8.83
C PHE A 110 16.63 14.07 8.43
N ARG A 111 15.37 13.66 8.30
CA ARG A 111 15.01 12.26 8.04
C ARG A 111 15.03 11.96 6.54
N ALA A 112 15.66 10.84 6.18
CA ALA A 112 15.64 10.36 4.80
C ALA A 112 14.19 10.20 4.31
N ARG A 113 13.90 10.78 3.13
CA ARG A 113 12.56 10.82 2.53
C ARG A 113 11.49 11.44 3.45
N HIS A 114 11.88 12.31 4.37
CA HIS A 114 10.96 13.01 5.26
C HIS A 114 10.14 12.09 6.19
N ARG A 115 10.59 10.84 6.39
CA ARG A 115 9.92 9.83 7.22
C ARG A 115 10.17 10.12 8.69
N ILE A 116 9.35 11.01 9.25
CA ILE A 116 9.41 11.38 10.66
C ILE A 116 9.00 10.19 11.55
N PRO A 117 9.54 10.10 12.78
CA PRO A 117 9.05 9.17 13.78
C PRO A 117 7.57 9.44 14.09
N VAL A 118 6.73 8.43 13.93
CA VAL A 118 5.28 8.49 14.26
C VAL A 118 4.95 7.33 15.19
N CYS A 119 3.92 7.50 16.02
CA CYS A 119 3.43 6.42 16.87
C CYS A 119 2.69 5.38 16.03
N ILE A 120 3.10 4.11 16.16
CA ILE A 120 2.50 2.97 15.46
C ILE A 120 1.65 2.12 16.44
N SER A 121 2.13 1.98 17.67
CA SER A 121 1.46 1.20 18.72
C SER A 121 1.84 1.74 20.09
N LEU A 122 0.87 1.82 21.00
CA LEU A 122 1.11 2.02 22.43
C LEU A 122 0.85 0.71 23.18
N SER A 123 1.84 0.24 23.92
CA SER A 123 1.63 -0.79 24.95
C SER A 123 0.99 -0.13 26.16
N LEU A 124 -0.32 -0.28 26.29
CA LEU A 124 -0.99 0.00 27.56
C LEU A 124 -0.55 -1.09 28.54
N GLY A 125 0.41 -0.77 29.42
CA GLY A 125 0.82 -1.66 30.50
C GLY A 125 -0.42 -2.08 31.28
N LYS A 126 -0.61 -3.39 31.41
CA LYS A 126 -1.51 -3.95 32.43
C LYS A 126 -0.85 -3.82 33.79
#